data_AF-H2YAX8-F1
#
_entry.id   AF-H2YAX8-F1
#
_cell.length_a   1.000
_cell.length_b   1.000
_cell.length_c   1.000
_cell.angle_alpha   90.00
_cell.angle_beta   90.00
_cell.angle_gamma   90.00
#
_symmetry.space_group_name_H-M   'P 1'
#
loop_
_entity.id
_entity.type
_entity.pdbx_description
1 polymer ?
#
loop_
_entity_poly.entity_id
_entity_poly.type
_entity_poly.pdbx_seq_one_letter_code
_entity_poly.pdbx_strand_id
1 'polypeptide(L)'
;MDYVDSFTQEISTEAENILRNLLPVKVSELDLLLQGPTFSLKRLDEVRKCSRDTINTKSEGNKTTLCGENGEKPSDFGTNRIIADSMELLRHEITTVMECCNTLRLWVTLMLPKIEDGNNFGVSVQEETLSEIKAVEAETTSYLGQITTYFLARAKICAKLSKHPNICDYHRYITEEDEKQFVSLRLMVAEIRNAYSSVHDLILKNFDKIRKPRNSSPSYNSMY
;
A
#
# COMPACT_ATOMS: atom_id res chain seq x y z
N MET A 1 21.40 -28.23 -13.37
CA MET A 1 20.27 -27.76 -14.19
C MET A 1 18.99 -27.96 -13.41
N ASP A 2 18.80 -29.15 -12.87
CA ASP A 2 17.59 -29.63 -12.17
C ASP A 2 17.01 -28.69 -11.08
N TYR A 3 17.85 -28.01 -10.30
CA TYR A 3 17.35 -27.09 -9.25
C TYR A 3 16.61 -25.86 -9.82
N VAL A 4 17.16 -25.24 -10.88
CA VAL A 4 16.56 -24.02 -11.47
C VAL A 4 15.25 -24.35 -12.16
N ASP A 5 15.18 -25.53 -12.79
CA ASP A 5 13.95 -26.01 -13.43
C ASP A 5 12.87 -26.33 -12.38
N SER A 6 13.24 -26.99 -11.27
CA SER A 6 12.35 -27.22 -10.12
C SER A 6 11.81 -25.90 -9.55
N PHE A 7 12.71 -24.94 -9.30
CA PHE A 7 12.34 -23.62 -8.78
C PHE A 7 11.40 -22.86 -9.72
N THR A 8 11.62 -22.95 -11.03
CA THR A 8 10.72 -22.34 -12.03
C THR A 8 9.31 -22.94 -11.96
N GLN A 9 9.21 -24.25 -11.73
CA GLN A 9 7.94 -24.95 -11.59
C GLN A 9 7.23 -24.63 -10.27
N GLU A 10 7.98 -24.45 -9.18
CA GLU A 10 7.49 -23.98 -7.89
C GLU A 10 6.90 -22.57 -8.02
N ILE A 11 7.65 -21.62 -8.58
CA ILE A 11 7.17 -20.24 -8.82
C ILE A 11 5.93 -20.22 -9.71
N SER A 12 5.86 -21.09 -10.72
CA SER A 12 4.67 -21.19 -11.56
C SER A 12 3.45 -21.69 -10.78
N THR A 13 3.64 -22.67 -9.90
CA THR A 13 2.57 -23.19 -9.03
C THR A 13 2.10 -22.13 -8.04
N GLU A 14 3.03 -21.40 -7.44
CA GLU A 14 2.74 -20.31 -6.52
C GLU A 14 2.00 -19.15 -7.20
N ALA A 15 2.43 -18.75 -8.40
CA ALA A 15 1.75 -17.73 -9.19
C ALA A 15 0.32 -18.14 -9.55
N GLU A 16 0.09 -19.39 -9.97
CA GLU A 16 -1.26 -19.89 -10.23
C GLU A 16 -2.12 -19.91 -8.95
N ASN A 17 -1.54 -20.26 -7.80
CA ASN A 17 -2.24 -20.20 -6.51
C ASN A 17 -2.60 -18.76 -6.10
N ILE A 18 -1.68 -17.80 -6.30
CA ILE A 18 -1.94 -16.38 -6.05
C ILE A 18 -3.13 -15.92 -6.89
N LEU A 19 -3.10 -16.19 -8.20
CA LEU A 19 -4.15 -15.77 -9.13
C LEU A 19 -5.51 -16.41 -8.80
N ARG A 20 -5.54 -17.72 -8.53
CA ARG A 20 -6.81 -18.45 -8.32
C ARG A 20 -7.42 -18.21 -6.95
N ASN A 21 -6.60 -18.12 -5.92
CA ASN A 21 -7.06 -18.18 -4.53
C ASN A 21 -6.82 -16.86 -3.80
N LEU A 22 -5.61 -16.30 -3.86
CA LEU A 22 -5.26 -15.14 -3.03
C LEU A 22 -5.87 -13.84 -3.54
N LEU A 23 -5.70 -13.50 -4.82
CA LEU A 23 -6.17 -12.21 -5.34
C LEU A 23 -7.69 -12.03 -5.19
N PRO A 24 -8.55 -13.00 -5.56
CA PRO A 24 -10.00 -12.84 -5.41
C PRO A 24 -10.43 -12.67 -3.95
N VAL A 25 -9.80 -13.40 -3.03
CA VAL A 25 -10.06 -13.29 -1.59
C VAL A 25 -9.66 -11.90 -1.10
N LYS A 26 -8.47 -11.41 -1.46
CA LYS A 26 -7.98 -10.09 -1.05
C LYS A 26 -8.85 -8.95 -1.58
N VAL A 27 -9.33 -9.04 -2.83
CA VAL A 27 -10.30 -8.08 -3.36
C VAL A 27 -11.56 -8.03 -2.50
N SER A 28 -12.11 -9.19 -2.13
CA SER A 28 -13.31 -9.25 -1.28
C SER A 28 -13.05 -8.75 0.14
N GLU A 29 -11.93 -9.11 0.76
CA GLU A 29 -11.56 -8.67 2.11
C GLU A 29 -11.45 -7.14 2.19
N LEU A 30 -10.73 -6.54 1.25
CA LEU A 30 -10.54 -5.08 1.23
C LEU A 30 -11.83 -4.34 0.87
N ASP A 31 -12.69 -4.92 0.03
CA ASP A 31 -14.00 -4.33 -0.24
C ASP A 31 -14.88 -4.30 1.02
N LEU A 32 -14.94 -5.42 1.76
CA LEU A 32 -15.64 -5.48 3.05
C LEU A 32 -15.04 -4.51 4.08
N LEU A 33 -13.71 -4.39 4.13
CA LEU A 33 -13.01 -3.44 5.00
C LEU A 33 -13.39 -1.99 4.70
N LEU A 34 -13.54 -1.63 3.41
CA LEU A 34 -13.94 -0.30 2.96
C LEU A 34 -15.43 0.00 3.17
N GLN A 35 -16.28 -1.02 3.11
CA GLN A 35 -17.71 -0.92 3.43
C GLN A 35 -17.96 -0.89 4.96
N GLY A 36 -17.05 -1.48 5.73
CA GLY A 36 -17.09 -1.53 7.18
C GLY A 36 -16.82 -0.18 7.87
N PRO A 37 -16.90 -0.17 9.22
CA PRO A 37 -16.70 1.06 9.99
C PRO A 37 -15.25 1.53 9.98
N THR A 38 -14.26 0.63 9.87
CA THR A 38 -12.84 0.93 10.07
C THR A 38 -12.35 2.12 9.25
N PHE A 39 -12.64 2.15 7.95
CA PHE A 39 -12.27 3.25 7.06
C PHE A 39 -13.46 4.14 6.66
N SER A 40 -14.55 4.12 7.43
CA SER A 40 -15.76 4.88 7.08
C SER A 40 -15.55 6.39 7.26
N LEU A 41 -15.90 7.17 6.24
CA LEU A 41 -15.86 8.64 6.29
C LEU A 41 -16.86 9.22 7.31
N LYS A 42 -17.80 8.42 7.83
CA LYS A 42 -18.67 8.86 8.94
C LYS A 42 -17.90 9.06 10.26
N ARG A 43 -16.67 8.53 10.36
CA ARG A 43 -15.82 8.61 11.55
C ARG A 43 -14.92 9.84 11.59
N LEU A 44 -15.00 10.75 10.62
CA LEU A 44 -14.14 11.94 10.59
C LEU A 44 -14.27 12.78 11.88
N ASP A 45 -15.46 12.83 12.49
CA ASP A 45 -15.64 13.50 13.78
C ASP A 45 -14.91 12.80 14.93
N GLU A 46 -14.83 11.47 14.92
CA GLU A 46 -14.02 10.70 15.88
C GLU A 46 -12.52 10.98 15.69
N VAL A 47 -12.06 11.03 14.44
CA VAL A 47 -10.66 11.37 14.10
C VAL A 47 -10.32 12.75 14.62
N ARG A 48 -11.14 13.76 14.32
CA ARG A 48 -10.95 15.14 14.80
C ARG A 48 -10.99 15.22 16.33
N LYS A 49 -11.87 14.47 16.97
CA LYS A 49 -11.95 14.39 18.44
C LYS A 49 -10.66 13.81 19.00
N CYS A 50 -10.18 12.69 18.47
CA CYS A 50 -8.92 12.08 18.87
C CYS A 50 -7.74 13.06 18.69
N SER A 51 -7.68 13.80 17.57
CA SER A 51 -6.68 14.86 17.38
C SER A 51 -6.71 15.89 18.50
N ARG A 52 -7.89 16.43 18.83
CA ARG A 52 -8.05 17.41 19.91
C ARG A 52 -7.65 16.84 21.27
N ASP A 53 -8.01 15.59 21.56
CA ASP A 53 -7.67 14.94 22.83
C ASP A 53 -6.16 14.76 22.97
N THR A 54 -5.44 14.48 21.86
CA THR A 54 -3.98 14.30 21.86
C THR A 54 -3.16 15.60 21.99
N ILE A 55 -3.78 16.76 21.72
CA ILE A 55 -3.15 18.08 21.87
C ILE A 55 -3.60 18.82 23.13
N ASN A 56 -4.74 18.44 23.72
CA ASN A 56 -5.33 19.07 24.90
C ASN A 56 -5.04 18.33 26.22
N THR A 57 -3.98 17.54 26.28
CA THR A 57 -3.43 16.99 27.54
C THR A 57 -2.93 18.13 28.45
N LYS A 58 -3.88 18.88 29.03
CA LYS A 58 -3.65 19.74 30.20
C LYS A 58 -3.23 18.78 31.32
N SER A 59 -2.06 18.91 31.93
CA SER A 59 -1.82 19.88 33.02
C SER A 59 -3.08 20.12 33.86
N GLU A 60 -3.71 19.05 34.34
CA GLU A 60 -4.56 19.16 35.52
C GLU A 60 -3.64 19.28 36.74
N GLY A 61 -3.44 20.52 37.21
CA GLY A 61 -2.93 20.80 38.56
C GLY A 61 -1.75 21.77 38.65
N ASN A 62 -1.98 23.06 38.47
CA ASN A 62 -1.84 24.05 39.57
C ASN A 62 -1.92 25.50 39.05
N LYS A 63 -2.97 26.20 39.47
CA LYS A 63 -2.96 27.64 39.62
C LYS A 63 -2.45 27.97 41.03
N THR A 64 -1.13 28.08 41.24
CA THR A 64 -0.58 28.89 42.34
C THR A 64 0.91 29.18 42.18
N THR A 65 1.22 30.49 42.28
CA THR A 65 2.48 31.13 42.76
C THR A 65 3.81 30.97 42.00
N LEU A 66 4.23 32.09 41.42
CA LEU A 66 5.53 32.81 41.53
C LEU A 66 6.88 32.06 41.53
N CYS A 67 7.82 32.72 40.83
CA CYS A 67 9.29 32.65 40.84
C CYS A 67 9.94 31.56 39.99
N GLY A 68 10.93 32.02 39.20
CA GLY A 68 11.48 31.33 38.05
C GLY A 68 12.34 30.12 38.37
N GLU A 69 12.35 29.19 37.42
CA GLU A 69 13.51 28.43 36.96
C GLU A 69 13.13 27.81 35.60
N ASN A 70 14.00 28.00 34.61
CA ASN A 70 13.79 27.52 33.24
C ASN A 70 13.82 25.99 33.22
N GLY A 71 12.65 25.39 33.09
CA GLY A 71 12.46 23.96 32.90
C GLY A 71 11.01 23.66 32.53
N GLU A 72 10.57 24.12 31.36
CA GLU A 72 9.26 23.74 30.82
C GLU A 72 9.20 22.20 30.73
N LYS A 73 8.32 21.58 31.51
CA LYS A 73 8.00 20.15 31.33
C LYS A 73 7.55 19.97 29.88
N PRO A 74 8.08 18.97 29.15
CA PRO A 74 7.65 18.73 27.78
C PRO A 74 6.14 18.47 27.77
N SER A 75 5.42 19.26 26.98
CA SER A 75 4.01 19.00 26.68
C SER A 75 3.91 17.59 26.08
N ASP A 76 3.17 16.71 26.74
CA ASP A 76 3.00 15.32 26.30
C ASP A 76 1.96 15.27 25.19
N PHE A 77 2.42 15.28 23.94
CA PHE A 77 1.54 15.13 22.77
C PHE A 77 1.36 13.66 22.44
N GLY A 78 0.11 13.20 22.45
CA GLY A 78 -0.25 11.85 22.06
C GLY A 78 -0.27 11.63 20.54
N THR A 79 -0.28 10.37 20.13
CA THR A 79 -0.55 9.95 18.74
C THR A 79 -2.04 9.79 18.52
N ASN A 80 -2.55 10.19 17.35
CA ASN A 80 -3.92 9.87 16.94
C ASN A 80 -4.03 8.36 16.70
N ARG A 81 -4.64 7.64 17.65
CA ARG A 81 -4.70 6.17 17.63
C ARG A 81 -5.52 5.63 16.46
N ILE A 82 -6.58 6.34 16.07
CA ILE A 82 -7.40 5.92 14.92
C ILE A 82 -6.53 5.86 13.65
N ILE A 83 -5.68 6.88 13.44
CA ILE A 83 -4.77 6.92 12.30
C ILE A 83 -3.66 5.87 12.44
N ALA A 84 -3.05 5.75 13.62
CA ALA A 84 -1.98 4.78 13.85
C ALA A 84 -2.45 3.33 13.65
N ASP A 85 -3.62 2.97 14.18
CA ASP A 85 -4.21 1.63 14.04
C ASP A 85 -4.58 1.37 12.57
N SER A 86 -5.16 2.36 11.88
CA SER A 86 -5.43 2.28 10.43
C SER A 86 -4.16 2.11 9.60
N MET A 87 -3.06 2.75 9.98
CA MET A 87 -1.76 2.60 9.31
C MET A 87 -1.18 1.20 9.51
N GLU A 88 -1.35 0.60 10.69
CA GLU A 88 -0.85 -0.76 10.95
C GLU A 88 -1.57 -1.80 10.09
N LEU A 89 -2.90 -1.68 9.98
CA LEU A 89 -3.68 -2.50 9.04
C LEU A 89 -3.21 -2.30 7.60
N LEU A 90 -2.99 -1.04 7.19
CA LEU A 90 -2.52 -0.74 5.84
C LEU A 90 -1.12 -1.32 5.56
N ARG A 91 -0.19 -1.30 6.53
CA ARG A 91 1.15 -1.89 6.36
C ARG A 91 1.07 -3.38 6.01
N HIS A 92 0.22 -4.13 6.68
CA HIS A 92 0.06 -5.56 6.41
C HIS A 92 -0.42 -5.81 4.96
N GLU A 93 -1.39 -5.02 4.50
CA GLU A 93 -1.90 -5.14 3.13
C GLU A 93 -0.86 -4.68 2.09
N ILE A 94 -0.07 -3.64 2.38
CA ILE A 94 1.05 -3.21 1.52
C ILE A 94 2.08 -4.33 1.38
N THR A 95 2.51 -4.95 2.49
CA THR A 95 3.48 -6.06 2.42
C THR A 95 2.93 -7.23 1.60
N THR A 96 1.65 -7.56 1.79
CA THR A 96 1.03 -8.68 1.06
C THR A 96 0.96 -8.42 -0.44
N VAL A 97 0.54 -7.22 -0.88
CA VAL A 97 0.50 -6.90 -2.32
C VAL A 97 1.90 -6.85 -2.92
N MET A 98 2.90 -6.35 -2.20
CA MET A 98 4.29 -6.35 -2.64
C MET A 98 4.82 -7.78 -2.87
N GLU A 99 4.58 -8.70 -1.94
CA GLU A 99 4.98 -10.11 -2.08
C GLU A 99 4.28 -10.78 -3.28
N CYS A 100 2.98 -10.54 -3.46
CA CYS A 100 2.23 -11.02 -4.62
C CYS A 100 2.83 -10.52 -5.94
N CYS A 101 3.04 -9.20 -6.05
CA CYS A 101 3.63 -8.58 -7.23
C CYS A 101 5.02 -9.11 -7.51
N ASN A 102 5.86 -9.29 -6.49
CA ASN A 102 7.20 -9.84 -6.65
C ASN A 102 7.19 -11.27 -7.22
N THR A 103 6.33 -12.15 -6.70
CA THR A 103 6.18 -13.53 -7.21
C THR A 103 5.63 -13.54 -8.63
N LEU A 104 4.56 -12.78 -8.91
CA LEU A 104 3.97 -12.69 -10.27
C LEU A 104 4.96 -12.10 -11.28
N ARG A 105 5.72 -11.07 -10.89
CA ARG A 105 6.76 -10.47 -11.72
C ARG A 105 7.85 -11.48 -12.07
N LEU A 106 8.32 -12.24 -11.08
CA LEU A 106 9.30 -13.29 -11.32
C LEU A 106 8.73 -14.36 -12.25
N TRP A 107 7.50 -14.81 -12.01
CA TRP A 107 6.83 -15.80 -12.86
C TRP A 107 6.76 -15.35 -14.32
N VAL A 108 6.24 -14.15 -14.61
CA VAL A 108 6.15 -13.65 -15.99
C VAL A 108 7.55 -13.48 -16.61
N THR A 109 8.55 -13.05 -15.83
CA THR A 109 9.94 -12.94 -16.29
C THR A 109 10.50 -14.30 -16.72
N LEU A 110 10.23 -15.36 -15.96
CA LEU A 110 10.67 -16.72 -16.28
C LEU A 110 9.95 -17.33 -17.50
N MET A 111 8.76 -16.80 -17.85
CA MET A 111 8.04 -17.21 -19.06
C MET A 111 8.54 -16.52 -20.34
N LEU A 112 9.46 -15.55 -20.24
CA LEU A 112 10.04 -14.90 -21.41
C LEU A 112 10.84 -15.93 -22.23
N PRO A 113 10.59 -16.03 -23.56
CA PRO A 113 11.29 -16.97 -24.41
C PRO A 113 12.66 -16.43 -24.81
N LYS A 114 13.46 -17.26 -25.47
CA LYS A 114 14.71 -16.83 -26.11
C LYS A 114 14.45 -15.65 -27.06
N ILE A 115 15.35 -14.67 -27.11
CA ILE A 115 15.27 -13.55 -28.06
C ILE A 115 15.44 -14.07 -29.49
N GLU A 116 14.48 -13.76 -30.35
CA GLU A 116 14.44 -14.15 -31.77
C GLU A 116 13.88 -13.01 -32.62
N ASP A 117 14.19 -13.03 -33.92
CA ASP A 117 13.65 -12.07 -34.87
C ASP A 117 12.26 -12.51 -35.35
N GLY A 118 11.27 -11.61 -35.28
CA GLY A 118 9.88 -11.89 -35.61
C GLY A 118 9.08 -12.67 -34.53
N ASN A 119 7.76 -12.77 -34.72
CA ASN A 119 6.82 -13.46 -33.81
C ASN A 119 6.85 -12.97 -32.35
N ASN A 120 7.06 -11.67 -32.14
CA ASN A 120 7.25 -11.08 -30.81
C ASN A 120 5.97 -10.47 -30.18
N PHE A 121 4.79 -10.69 -30.79
CA PHE A 121 3.53 -10.17 -30.23
C PHE A 121 3.23 -10.71 -28.82
N GLY A 122 3.40 -12.02 -28.58
CA GLY A 122 3.20 -12.55 -27.24
C GLY A 122 4.24 -12.06 -26.24
N VAL A 123 5.46 -11.78 -26.72
CA VAL A 123 6.53 -11.19 -25.88
C VAL A 123 6.15 -9.76 -25.48
N SER A 124 5.62 -8.94 -26.39
CA SER A 124 5.15 -7.60 -26.04
C SER A 124 4.00 -7.62 -25.01
N VAL A 125 3.12 -8.62 -25.08
CA VAL A 125 2.07 -8.81 -24.05
C VAL A 125 2.67 -9.15 -22.69
N GLN A 126 3.73 -9.97 -22.65
CA GLN A 126 4.46 -10.26 -21.41
C GLN A 126 5.16 -9.01 -20.86
N GLU A 127 5.78 -8.21 -21.72
CA GLU A 127 6.46 -6.96 -21.35
C GLU A 127 5.48 -5.92 -20.78
N GLU A 128 4.31 -5.76 -21.40
CA GLU A 128 3.25 -4.87 -20.92
C GLU A 128 2.71 -5.35 -19.56
N THR A 129 2.46 -6.65 -19.42
CA THR A 129 2.05 -7.25 -18.13
C THR A 129 3.10 -7.02 -17.04
N LEU A 130 4.39 -7.22 -17.36
CA LEU A 130 5.50 -6.95 -16.44
C LEU A 130 5.57 -5.47 -16.04
N SER A 131 5.33 -4.56 -16.98
CA SER A 131 5.33 -3.12 -16.72
C SER A 131 4.23 -2.75 -15.72
N GLU A 132 3.02 -3.27 -15.90
CA GLU A 132 1.91 -3.01 -14.98
C GLU A 132 2.17 -3.56 -13.57
N ILE A 133 2.65 -4.80 -13.46
CA ILE A 133 2.98 -5.40 -12.15
C ILE A 133 4.03 -4.56 -11.42
N LYS A 134 5.06 -4.07 -12.14
CA LYS A 134 6.10 -3.19 -11.58
C LYS A 134 5.54 -1.83 -11.15
N ALA A 135 4.60 -1.28 -11.91
CA ALA A 135 3.96 -0.01 -11.57
C ALA A 135 3.20 -0.13 -10.24
N VAL A 136 2.40 -1.19 -10.09
CA VAL A 136 1.68 -1.51 -8.84
C VAL A 136 2.64 -1.73 -7.68
N GLU A 137 3.71 -2.51 -7.88
CA GLU A 137 4.73 -2.75 -6.84
C GLU A 137 5.39 -1.43 -6.37
N ALA A 138 5.75 -0.55 -7.30
CA ALA A 138 6.36 0.74 -7.00
C ALA A 138 5.41 1.69 -6.27
N GLU A 139 4.16 1.78 -6.73
CA GLU A 139 3.14 2.63 -6.12
C GLU A 139 2.84 2.20 -4.68
N THR A 140 2.56 0.92 -4.46
CA THR A 140 2.23 0.37 -3.13
C THR A 140 3.41 0.49 -2.17
N THR A 141 4.65 0.29 -2.64
CA THR A 141 5.86 0.53 -1.84
C THR A 141 5.97 2.00 -1.39
N SER A 142 5.57 2.96 -2.24
CA SER A 142 5.63 4.38 -1.91
C SER A 142 4.77 4.74 -0.68
N TYR A 143 3.69 3.99 -0.41
CA TYR A 143 2.80 4.22 0.71
C TYR A 143 3.51 4.04 2.06
N LEU A 144 4.51 3.14 2.16
CA LEU A 144 5.33 2.98 3.37
C LEU A 144 6.07 4.28 3.74
N GLY A 145 6.54 5.03 2.73
CA GLY A 145 7.16 6.34 2.91
C GLY A 145 6.17 7.44 3.31
N GLN A 146 4.94 7.38 2.79
CA GLN A 146 3.89 8.32 3.17
C GLN A 146 3.49 8.15 4.64
N ILE A 147 3.42 6.90 5.13
CA ILE A 147 3.12 6.60 6.54
C ILE A 147 4.16 7.23 7.48
N THR A 148 5.46 7.08 7.20
CA THR A 148 6.52 7.65 8.06
C THR A 148 6.55 9.18 7.98
N THR A 149 6.28 9.73 6.79
CA THR A 149 6.23 11.18 6.54
C THR A 149 5.14 11.85 7.39
N TYR A 150 3.97 11.23 7.52
CA TYR A 150 2.89 11.74 8.37
C TYR A 150 3.34 11.93 9.83
N PHE A 151 3.93 10.91 10.45
CA PHE A 151 4.36 11.00 11.86
C PHE A 151 5.41 12.11 12.05
N LEU A 152 6.35 12.25 11.12
CA LEU A 152 7.34 13.31 11.16
C LEU A 152 6.71 14.70 10.99
N ALA A 153 5.79 14.86 10.03
CA ALA A 153 5.08 16.13 9.80
C ALA A 153 4.28 16.54 11.04
N ARG A 154 3.54 15.59 11.63
CA ARG A 154 2.77 15.79 12.85
C ARG A 154 3.66 16.16 14.05
N ALA A 155 4.76 15.45 14.26
CA ALA A 155 5.70 15.77 15.33
C ALA A 155 6.28 17.19 15.19
N LYS A 156 6.63 17.60 13.97
CA LYS A 156 7.15 18.95 13.69
C LYS A 156 6.15 20.05 14.03
N ILE A 157 4.87 19.87 13.72
CA ILE A 157 3.85 20.87 14.06
C ILE A 157 3.53 20.87 15.56
N CYS A 158 3.49 19.71 16.23
CA CYS A 158 3.34 19.64 17.68
C CYS A 158 4.49 20.36 18.41
N ALA A 159 5.74 20.23 17.94
CA ALA A 159 6.88 20.94 18.49
C ALA A 159 6.81 22.47 18.28
N LYS A 160 6.14 22.94 17.21
CA LYS A 160 5.86 24.38 17.03
C LYS A 160 4.75 24.84 17.96
N LEU A 161 3.71 24.02 18.12
CA LEU A 161 2.60 24.30 19.03
C LEU A 161 3.06 24.41 20.48
N SER A 162 3.98 23.54 20.91
CA SER A 162 4.54 23.57 22.28
C SER A 162 5.23 24.91 22.60
N LYS A 163 5.93 25.48 21.62
CA LYS A 163 6.64 26.77 21.74
C LYS A 163 5.71 27.98 21.59
N HIS A 164 4.58 27.80 20.90
CA HIS A 164 3.65 28.88 20.57
C HIS A 164 2.19 28.46 20.80
N PRO A 165 1.80 28.19 22.07
CA PRO A 165 0.49 27.58 22.39
C PRO A 165 -0.71 28.48 22.05
N ASN A 166 -0.50 29.79 21.96
CA ASN A 166 -1.55 30.78 21.66
C ASN A 166 -1.91 30.88 20.17
N ILE A 167 -1.18 30.20 19.28
CA ILE A 167 -1.47 30.20 17.84
C ILE A 167 -2.55 29.15 17.55
N CYS A 168 -3.80 29.59 17.47
CA CYS A 168 -4.95 28.73 17.17
C CYS A 168 -4.81 27.94 15.86
N ASP A 169 -4.13 28.50 14.85
CA ASP A 169 -3.93 27.83 13.57
C ASP A 169 -3.07 26.57 13.68
N TYR A 170 -2.18 26.47 14.66
CA TYR A 170 -1.43 25.22 14.89
C TYR A 170 -2.33 24.10 15.42
N HIS A 171 -3.27 24.42 16.31
CA HIS A 171 -4.28 23.45 16.77
C HIS A 171 -5.18 23.00 15.63
N ARG A 172 -5.64 23.96 14.80
CA ARG A 172 -6.47 23.67 13.63
C ARG A 172 -5.72 22.81 12.62
N TYR A 173 -4.47 23.15 12.30
CA TYR A 173 -3.64 22.42 11.35
C TYR A 173 -3.49 20.94 11.73
N ILE A 174 -3.21 20.62 13.00
CA ILE A 174 -3.08 19.22 13.45
C ILE A 174 -4.38 18.46 13.21
N THR A 175 -5.52 19.07 13.51
CA THR A 175 -6.84 18.44 13.33
C THR A 175 -7.14 18.19 11.84
N GLU A 176 -6.85 19.17 10.99
CA GLU A 176 -7.03 19.06 9.53
C GLU A 176 -6.06 18.05 8.90
N GLU A 177 -4.80 18.03 9.34
CA GLU A 177 -3.79 17.10 8.84
C GLU A 177 -4.14 15.65 9.19
N ASP A 178 -4.61 15.40 10.41
CA ASP A 178 -5.09 14.09 10.84
C ASP A 178 -6.33 13.64 10.04
N GLU A 179 -7.29 14.55 9.81
CA GLU A 179 -8.47 14.25 8.98
C GLU A 179 -8.09 13.90 7.54
N LYS A 180 -7.27 14.74 6.91
CA LYS A 180 -6.73 14.52 5.56
C LYS A 180 -6.00 13.18 5.49
N GLN A 181 -5.19 12.85 6.50
CA GLN A 181 -4.49 11.58 6.56
C GLN A 181 -5.44 10.39 6.61
N PHE A 182 -6.52 10.46 7.40
CA PHE A 182 -7.51 9.38 7.45
C PHE A 182 -8.20 9.14 6.10
N VAL A 183 -8.56 10.22 5.39
CA VAL A 183 -9.11 10.10 4.03
C VAL A 183 -8.09 9.48 3.07
N SER A 184 -6.82 9.91 3.14
CA SER A 184 -5.74 9.35 2.35
C SER A 184 -5.54 7.85 2.59
N LEU A 185 -5.57 7.39 3.85
CA LEU A 185 -5.48 5.97 4.19
C LEU A 185 -6.64 5.16 3.60
N ARG A 186 -7.87 5.67 3.64
CA ARG A 186 -9.02 5.02 2.98
C ARG A 186 -8.79 4.86 1.48
N LEU A 187 -8.27 5.90 0.83
CA LEU A 187 -7.98 5.84 -0.61
C LEU A 187 -6.87 4.82 -0.91
N MET A 188 -5.80 4.77 -0.12
CA MET A 188 -4.74 3.77 -0.28
C MET A 188 -5.28 2.33 -0.19
N VAL A 189 -6.19 2.04 0.77
CA VAL A 189 -6.84 0.72 0.85
C VAL A 189 -7.65 0.43 -0.41
N ALA A 190 -8.37 1.42 -0.94
CA ALA A 190 -9.12 1.28 -2.20
C ALA A 190 -8.20 1.02 -3.39
N GLU A 191 -7.06 1.71 -3.47
CA GLU A 191 -6.10 1.49 -4.55
C GLU A 191 -5.44 0.12 -4.47
N ILE A 192 -5.13 -0.40 -3.28
CA ILE A 192 -4.62 -1.79 -3.14
C ILE A 192 -5.68 -2.80 -3.64
N ARG A 193 -6.95 -2.61 -3.29
CA ARG A 193 -8.05 -3.45 -3.80
C ARG A 193 -8.18 -3.37 -5.33
N ASN A 194 -8.09 -2.15 -5.88
CA ASN A 194 -8.15 -1.93 -7.32
C ASN A 194 -6.96 -2.60 -8.02
N ALA A 195 -5.76 -2.50 -7.45
CA ALA A 195 -4.54 -3.12 -7.96
C ALA A 195 -4.64 -4.64 -8.01
N TYR A 196 -5.15 -5.28 -6.95
CA TYR A 196 -5.41 -6.72 -6.99
C TYR A 196 -6.39 -7.10 -8.11
N SER A 197 -7.45 -6.30 -8.29
CA SER A 197 -8.46 -6.54 -9.34
C SER A 197 -7.88 -6.35 -10.74
N SER A 198 -7.11 -5.29 -10.97
CA SER A 198 -6.53 -4.96 -12.29
C SER A 198 -5.45 -5.96 -12.70
N VAL A 199 -4.54 -6.31 -11.79
CA VAL A 199 -3.49 -7.32 -12.04
C VAL A 199 -4.11 -8.69 -12.33
N HIS A 200 -5.12 -9.09 -11.54
CA HIS A 200 -5.84 -10.35 -11.76
C HIS A 200 -6.52 -10.38 -13.14
N ASP A 201 -7.29 -9.36 -13.48
CA ASP A 201 -8.00 -9.26 -14.75
C ASP A 201 -7.04 -9.23 -15.95
N LEU A 202 -5.97 -8.43 -15.88
CA LEU A 202 -4.95 -8.32 -16.92
C LEU A 202 -4.28 -9.67 -17.19
N ILE A 203 -3.84 -10.37 -16.13
CA ILE A 203 -3.15 -11.65 -16.26
C ILE A 203 -4.10 -12.71 -16.81
N LEU A 204 -5.33 -12.81 -16.31
CA LEU A 204 -6.28 -13.83 -16.75
C LEU A 204 -6.66 -13.66 -18.22
N LYS A 205 -6.92 -12.43 -18.68
CA LYS A 205 -7.25 -12.15 -20.08
C LYS A 205 -6.12 -12.53 -21.04
N ASN A 206 -4.88 -12.45 -20.56
CA ASN A 206 -3.68 -12.68 -21.37
C ASN A 206 -2.95 -13.98 -21.01
N PHE A 207 -3.55 -14.86 -20.21
CA PHE A 207 -2.89 -16.00 -19.57
C PHE A 207 -2.18 -16.92 -20.57
N ASP A 208 -2.84 -17.23 -21.69
CA ASP A 208 -2.28 -18.08 -22.74
C ASP A 208 -1.02 -17.47 -23.37
N LYS A 209 -1.03 -16.15 -23.63
CA LYS A 209 0.12 -15.44 -24.19
C LYS A 209 1.23 -15.23 -23.18
N ILE A 210 0.90 -15.08 -21.90
CA ILE A 210 1.89 -15.02 -20.83
C ILE A 210 2.61 -16.36 -20.68
N ARG A 211 1.89 -17.49 -20.75
CA ARG A 211 2.49 -18.82 -20.60
C ARG A 211 3.19 -19.32 -21.86
N LYS A 212 2.65 -18.98 -23.04
CA LYS A 212 3.13 -19.41 -24.35
C LYS A 212 3.09 -18.22 -25.34
N PRO A 213 4.09 -17.34 -25.29
CA PRO A 213 4.09 -16.10 -26.09
C PRO A 213 4.24 -16.36 -27.60
N ARG A 214 4.94 -17.43 -27.98
CA ARG A 214 5.07 -17.86 -29.37
C ARG A 214 4.15 -19.03 -29.64
N ASN A 215 3.35 -18.91 -30.70
CA ASN A 215 2.67 -20.07 -31.25
C ASN A 215 3.76 -21.03 -31.74
N SER A 216 3.67 -22.32 -31.40
CA SER A 216 4.46 -23.34 -32.09
C SER A 216 4.09 -23.25 -33.56
N SER A 217 5.03 -22.77 -34.39
CA SER A 217 4.90 -22.88 -35.84
C SER A 217 4.51 -24.33 -36.14
N PRO A 218 3.54 -24.60 -37.03
CA PRO A 218 3.47 -25.92 -37.62
C PRO A 218 4.86 -26.13 -38.21
N SER A 219 5.62 -27.06 -37.65
CA SER A 219 6.75 -27.60 -38.37
C SER A 219 6.16 -28.05 -39.69
N TYR A 220 6.51 -27.37 -40.78
CA TYR A 220 6.29 -27.87 -42.13
C TYR A 220 7.18 -29.11 -42.29
N ASN A 221 6.83 -30.18 -41.58
CA ASN A 221 7.22 -31.53 -41.89
C ASN A 221 6.11 -32.06 -42.80
N SER A 222 6.21 -31.75 -44.09
CA SER A 222 5.78 -32.68 -45.13
C SER A 222 6.22 -32.21 -46.52
N MET A 223 7.04 -33.04 -47.16
CA MET A 223 7.02 -33.40 -48.58
C MET A 223 7.25 -32.24 -49.58
N TYR A 224 8.35 -32.12 -50.31
CA TYR A 224 9.25 -33.09 -50.93
C TYR A 224 10.68 -32.54 -51.00
#